data_AF-A0A1W9IVV1-F1
#
_entry.id   AF-A0A1W9IVV1-F1
#
_cell.length_a   1.000
_cell.length_b   1.000
_cell.length_c   1.000
_cell.angle_alpha   90.00
_cell.angle_beta   90.00
_cell.angle_gamma   90.00
#
_symmetry.space_group_name_H-M   'P 1'
#
loop_
_entity.id
_entity.type
_entity.pdbx_description
1 polymer ?
#
loop_
_entity_poly.entity_id
_entity_poly.type
_entity_poly.pdbx_seq_one_letter_code
_entity_poly.pdbx_strand_id
1 'polypeptide(L)'
;MIPEDERHETVLRLYPIFKEEVYRRRDQMMRWTAIGAGSLVGILSIILLVPAAHSLSATSRLLLACATLLLAVTYMGIIWQHHTRHQQAKQQLIKIEQTLGLFGELPSHHDSALYPEDWQNEWTRDRSLLQYLSILTLLTGLVLVAILRPAQ
;
A
#
# COMPACT_ATOMS: atom_id res chain seq x y z
N MET A 1 17.75 -22.94 27.01
CA MET A 1 16.32 -22.63 27.20
C MET A 1 16.24 -21.23 27.76
N ILE A 2 15.62 -20.28 27.04
CA ILE A 2 15.40 -18.93 27.58
C ILE A 2 14.26 -19.05 28.62
N PRO A 3 14.44 -18.53 29.86
CA PRO A 3 13.40 -18.46 30.88
C PRO A 3 12.12 -17.83 30.32
N GLU A 4 10.94 -18.29 30.75
CA GLU A 4 9.67 -17.76 30.22
C GLU A 4 9.51 -16.26 30.50
N ASP A 5 10.02 -15.77 31.63
CA ASP A 5 10.00 -14.35 32.01
C ASP A 5 10.81 -13.47 31.04
N GLU A 6 12.01 -13.91 30.64
CA GLU A 6 12.84 -13.19 29.66
C GLU A 6 12.20 -13.16 28.27
N ARG A 7 11.49 -14.23 27.88
CA ARG A 7 10.73 -14.23 26.61
C ARG A 7 9.57 -13.25 26.67
N HIS A 8 8.82 -13.24 27.77
CA HIS A 8 7.67 -12.35 27.94
C HIS A 8 8.10 -10.88 27.90
N GLU A 9 9.18 -10.50 28.58
CA GLU A 9 9.73 -9.15 28.55
C GLU A 9 10.23 -8.74 27.16
N THR A 10 10.87 -9.65 26.44
CA THR A 10 11.32 -9.42 25.06
C THR A 10 10.15 -9.16 24.12
N VAL A 11 9.08 -9.96 24.23
CA VAL A 11 7.87 -9.83 23.41
C VAL A 11 7.15 -8.50 23.70
N LEU A 12 7.09 -8.07 24.97
CA LEU A 12 6.54 -6.77 25.36
C LEU A 12 7.31 -5.58 24.77
N ARG A 13 8.65 -5.66 24.69
CA ARG A 13 9.46 -4.61 24.01
C ARG A 13 9.27 -4.61 22.50
N LEU A 14 9.10 -5.78 21.89
CA LEU A 14 8.92 -5.92 20.45
C LEU A 14 7.52 -5.47 19.99
N TYR A 15 6.50 -5.65 20.81
CA TYR A 15 5.11 -5.30 20.51
C TYR A 15 4.91 -3.89 19.91
N PRO A 16 5.36 -2.78 20.54
CA PRO A 16 5.18 -1.44 19.99
C PRO A 16 5.90 -1.23 18.66
N ILE A 17 7.07 -1.86 18.47
CA ILE A 17 7.87 -1.74 17.25
C ILE A 17 7.14 -2.38 16.07
N PHE A 18 6.60 -3.59 16.26
CA PHE A 18 5.83 -4.27 15.20
C PHE A 18 4.53 -3.53 14.88
N LYS A 19 3.87 -2.97 15.90
CA LYS A 19 2.68 -2.15 15.71
C LYS A 19 2.99 -0.89 14.90
N GLU A 20 4.07 -0.18 15.24
CA GLU A 20 4.51 1.00 14.49
C GLU A 20 4.88 0.64 13.05
N GLU A 21 5.55 -0.48 12.81
CA GLU A 21 5.90 -0.92 11.47
C GLU A 21 4.67 -1.15 10.59
N VAL A 22 3.63 -1.81 11.12
CA VAL A 22 2.35 -2.01 10.42
C VAL A 22 1.72 -0.66 10.02
N TYR A 23 1.68 0.32 10.94
CA TYR A 23 1.12 1.64 10.62
C TYR A 23 1.99 2.41 9.62
N ARG A 24 3.31 2.38 9.78
CA ARG A 24 4.28 3.04 8.90
C ARG A 24 4.17 2.53 7.47
N ARG A 25 3.99 1.21 7.28
CA ARG A 25 3.86 0.63 5.94
C ARG A 25 2.52 0.98 5.29
N ARG A 26 1.44 1.07 6.06
CA ARG A 26 0.15 1.59 5.55
C ARG A 26 0.26 3.03 5.08
N ASP A 27 0.92 3.89 5.85
CA ASP A 27 1.16 5.28 5.48
C ASP A 27 2.02 5.38 4.21
N GLN A 28 3.08 4.56 4.10
CA GLN A 28 3.91 4.53 2.89
C GLN A 28 3.12 4.10 1.64
N MET A 29 2.23 3.11 1.74
CA MET A 29 1.35 2.74 0.62
C MET A 29 0.49 3.92 0.17
N MET A 30 -0.09 4.67 1.11
CA MET A 30 -0.91 5.84 0.81
C MET A 30 -0.08 6.97 0.17
N ARG A 31 1.11 7.27 0.71
CA ARG A 31 2.02 8.28 0.14
C ARG A 31 2.43 7.96 -1.29
N TRP A 32 2.84 6.73 -1.56
CA TRP A 32 3.22 6.33 -2.92
C TRP A 32 2.05 6.36 -3.90
N THR A 33 0.84 6.02 -3.44
CA THR A 33 -0.37 6.16 -4.25
C THR A 33 -0.65 7.63 -4.57
N ALA A 34 -0.54 8.52 -3.58
CA ALA A 34 -0.74 9.95 -3.77
C ALA A 34 0.29 10.57 -4.73
N ILE A 35 1.57 10.22 -4.57
CA ILE A 35 2.65 10.68 -5.47
C ILE A 35 2.42 10.15 -6.89
N GLY A 36 2.10 8.86 -7.04
CA GLY A 36 1.81 8.25 -8.33
C GLY A 36 0.61 8.91 -9.02
N ALA A 37 -0.51 9.05 -8.32
CA ALA A 37 -1.70 9.73 -8.84
C ALA A 37 -1.43 11.20 -9.19
N GLY A 38 -0.75 11.94 -8.32
CA GLY A 38 -0.37 13.34 -8.56
C GLY A 38 0.51 13.50 -9.80
N SER A 39 1.46 12.59 -10.01
CA SER A 39 2.30 12.60 -11.22
C SER A 39 1.49 12.36 -12.50
N LEU A 40 0.56 11.40 -12.49
CA LEU A 40 -0.31 11.11 -13.64
C LEU A 40 -1.28 12.26 -13.93
N VAL A 41 -1.85 12.87 -12.89
CA VAL A 41 -2.69 14.09 -13.03
C VAL A 41 -1.89 15.26 -13.59
N GLY A 42 -0.62 15.42 -13.16
CA GLY A 42 0.28 16.43 -13.71
C GLY A 42 0.54 16.22 -15.20
N ILE A 43 0.87 14.99 -15.60
CA ILE A 43 1.06 14.62 -17.01
C ILE A 43 -0.22 14.88 -17.82
N LEU A 44 -1.38 14.44 -17.31
CA LEU A 44 -2.66 14.66 -17.95
C LEU A 44 -2.94 16.16 -18.14
N SER A 45 -2.69 16.96 -17.11
CA SER A 45 -2.90 18.41 -17.14
C SER A 45 -2.00 19.08 -18.17
N ILE A 46 -0.72 18.67 -18.27
CA ILE A 46 0.20 19.18 -19.29
C ILE A 46 -0.33 18.87 -20.69
N ILE A 47 -0.75 17.63 -20.95
CA ILE A 47 -1.25 17.22 -22.27
C ILE A 47 -2.52 18.00 -22.66
N LEU A 48 -3.40 18.28 -21.70
CA LEU A 48 -4.67 18.95 -21.97
C LEU A 48 -4.58 20.47 -22.02
N LEU A 49 -3.66 21.09 -21.28
CA LEU A 49 -3.60 22.54 -21.11
C LEU A 49 -2.47 23.21 -21.89
N VAL A 50 -1.43 22.47 -22.30
CA VAL A 50 -0.28 23.03 -23.01
C VAL A 50 -0.47 22.84 -24.52
N PRO A 51 -0.68 23.92 -25.30
CA PRO A 51 -0.95 23.81 -26.73
C PRO A 51 0.17 23.11 -27.52
N ALA A 52 1.42 23.30 -27.10
CA ALA A 52 2.59 22.65 -27.71
C ALA A 52 2.54 21.11 -27.60
N ALA A 53 1.81 20.56 -26.62
CA ALA A 53 1.63 19.11 -26.50
C ALA A 53 0.83 18.53 -27.68
N HIS A 54 -0.04 19.32 -28.32
CA HIS A 54 -0.80 18.86 -29.48
C HIS A 54 0.07 18.72 -30.74
N SER A 55 1.15 19.51 -30.84
CA SER A 55 2.12 19.43 -31.95
C SER A 55 3.16 18.31 -31.81
N LEU A 56 3.04 17.43 -30.81
CA LEU A 56 3.96 16.31 -30.63
C LEU A 56 3.89 15.33 -31.82
N SER A 57 5.07 14.97 -32.33
CA SER A 57 5.23 13.93 -33.34
C SER A 57 4.72 12.56 -32.85
N ALA A 58 4.36 11.67 -33.78
CA ALA A 58 3.91 10.32 -33.44
C ALA A 58 4.93 9.55 -32.58
N THR A 59 6.22 9.65 -32.91
CA THR A 59 7.30 9.04 -32.15
C THR A 59 7.37 9.59 -30.73
N SER A 60 7.25 10.91 -30.56
CA SER A 60 7.24 11.56 -29.23
C SER A 60 6.03 11.11 -28.39
N ARG A 61 4.86 10.96 -29.01
CA ARG A 61 3.65 10.45 -28.34
C ARG A 61 3.82 9.01 -27.88
N LEU A 62 4.39 8.15 -28.72
CA LEU A 62 4.67 6.75 -28.35
C LEU A 62 5.69 6.66 -27.20
N LEU A 63 6.76 7.45 -27.26
CA LEU A 63 7.74 7.50 -26.16
C LEU A 63 7.10 7.97 -24.85
N LEU A 64 6.25 9.00 -24.91
CA LEU A 64 5.54 9.50 -23.73
C LEU A 64 4.55 8.47 -23.17
N ALA A 65 3.84 7.75 -24.05
CA ALA A 65 2.94 6.66 -23.64
C ALA A 65 3.71 5.52 -22.97
N CYS A 66 4.83 5.08 -23.55
CA CYS A 66 5.71 4.09 -22.95
C CYS A 66 6.29 4.55 -21.60
N ALA A 67 6.73 5.81 -21.51
CA ALA A 67 7.24 6.38 -20.26
C ALA A 67 6.14 6.43 -19.17
N THR A 68 4.91 6.79 -19.55
CA THR A 68 3.75 6.81 -18.64
C THR A 68 3.42 5.41 -18.14
N LEU A 69 3.43 4.40 -19.03
CA LEU A 69 3.22 2.99 -18.65
C LEU A 69 4.31 2.51 -17.70
N LEU A 70 5.58 2.80 -18.00
CA LEU A 70 6.70 2.41 -17.15
C LEU A 70 6.60 3.07 -15.77
N LEU A 71 6.23 4.35 -15.70
CA LEU A 71 5.98 5.06 -14.46
C LEU A 71 4.85 4.42 -13.65
N ALA A 72 3.71 4.13 -14.30
CA ALA A 72 2.56 3.51 -13.65
C ALA A 72 2.91 2.13 -13.08
N VAL A 73 3.55 1.27 -13.88
CA VAL A 73 4.01 -0.05 -13.45
C VAL A 73 4.99 0.05 -12.28
N THR A 74 5.89 1.04 -12.30
CA THR A 74 6.85 1.27 -11.20
C THR A 74 6.13 1.59 -9.90
N TYR A 75 5.17 2.52 -9.89
CA TYR A 75 4.40 2.82 -8.69
C TYR A 75 3.55 1.65 -8.22
N MET A 76 2.91 0.91 -9.14
CA MET A 76 2.15 -0.29 -8.80
C MET A 76 3.05 -1.34 -8.13
N GLY A 77 4.25 -1.56 -8.65
CA GLY A 77 5.24 -2.48 -8.08
C GLY A 77 5.69 -2.07 -6.68
N ILE A 78 5.95 -0.78 -6.46
CA ILE A 78 6.32 -0.24 -5.13
C ILE A 78 5.17 -0.44 -4.13
N ILE A 79 3.93 -0.11 -4.50
CA ILE A 79 2.76 -0.28 -3.63
C ILE A 79 2.54 -1.76 -3.31
N TRP A 80 2.67 -2.65 -4.29
CA TRP A 80 2.59 -4.09 -4.09
C TRP A 80 3.65 -4.60 -3.11
N GLN A 81 4.89 -4.14 -3.24
CA GLN A 81 5.98 -4.49 -2.34
C GLN A 81 5.70 -4.02 -0.91
N HIS A 82 5.17 -2.82 -0.72
CA HIS A 82 4.78 -2.33 0.60
C HIS A 82 3.59 -3.11 1.17
N HIS A 83 2.62 -3.50 0.35
CA HIS A 83 1.48 -4.30 0.79
C HIS A 83 1.90 -5.69 1.27
N THR A 84 2.73 -6.39 0.51
CA THR A 84 3.24 -7.72 0.91
C THR A 84 4.03 -7.66 2.23
N ARG A 85 4.88 -6.65 2.40
CA ARG A 85 5.60 -6.41 3.66
C ARG A 85 4.68 -6.05 4.83
N HIS A 86 3.63 -5.26 4.56
CA HIS A 86 2.60 -4.93 5.54
C HIS A 86 1.85 -6.18 6.03
N GLN A 87 1.49 -7.07 5.10
CA GLN A 87 0.84 -8.35 5.43
C GLN A 87 1.75 -9.23 6.30
N GLN A 88 3.04 -9.33 5.96
CA GLN A 88 4.02 -10.05 6.77
C GLN A 88 4.17 -9.47 8.18
N ALA A 89 4.27 -8.15 8.30
CA ALA A 89 4.37 -7.46 9.60
C ALA A 89 3.12 -7.67 10.45
N LYS A 90 1.92 -7.63 9.84
CA LYS A 90 0.65 -7.95 10.53
C LYS A 90 0.64 -9.40 11.03
N GLN A 91 1.06 -10.36 10.22
CA GLN A 91 1.12 -11.76 10.64
C GLN A 91 2.10 -11.98 11.80
N GLN A 92 3.23 -11.28 11.80
CA GLN A 92 4.19 -11.32 12.92
C GLN A 92 3.61 -10.68 14.19
N LEU A 93 2.92 -9.55 14.07
CA LEU A 93 2.24 -8.90 15.18
C LEU A 93 1.18 -9.81 15.81
N ILE A 94 0.35 -10.47 14.99
CA ILE A 94 -0.67 -11.41 15.48
C ILE A 94 -0.03 -12.56 16.25
N LYS A 95 1.11 -13.11 15.78
CA LYS A 95 1.84 -14.16 16.51
C LYS A 95 2.34 -13.68 17.86
N ILE A 96 2.88 -12.47 17.92
CA ILE A 96 3.32 -11.82 19.18
C ILE A 96 2.12 -11.65 20.12
N GLU A 97 1.01 -11.13 19.61
CA GLU A 97 -0.22 -10.92 20.39
C GLU A 97 -0.81 -12.24 20.92
N GLN A 98 -0.75 -13.33 20.15
CA GLN A 98 -1.11 -14.68 20.59
C GLN A 98 -0.17 -15.17 21.71
N THR A 99 1.15 -14.99 21.57
CA THR A 99 2.10 -15.38 22.64
C THR A 99 1.96 -14.58 23.92
N LEU A 100 1.42 -13.35 23.85
CA LEU A 100 1.11 -12.52 25.01
C LEU A 100 -0.24 -12.86 25.65
N GLY A 101 -1.02 -13.80 25.09
CA GLY A 101 -2.34 -14.16 25.58
C GLY A 101 -3.40 -13.09 25.35
N LEU A 102 -3.16 -12.12 24.45
CA LEU A 102 -4.08 -11.00 24.20
C LEU A 102 -5.37 -11.40 23.47
N PHE A 103 -5.44 -12.64 22.96
CA PHE A 103 -6.59 -13.20 22.25
C PHE A 103 -7.42 -14.22 23.05
N GLY A 104 -7.14 -14.38 24.35
CA GLY A 104 -8.03 -15.09 25.28
C GLY A 104 -7.93 -16.61 25.26
N GLU A 105 -7.09 -17.16 26.15
CA GLU A 105 -7.32 -18.39 26.93
C GLU A 105 -6.46 -18.31 28.21
N LEU A 106 -6.58 -17.22 28.99
CA LEU A 106 -6.01 -17.15 30.33
C LEU A 106 -7.11 -17.52 31.34
N PRO A 107 -6.99 -18.62 32.11
CA PRO A 107 -8.04 -19.12 33.01
C PRO A 107 -8.43 -18.21 34.19
N SER A 108 -7.88 -16.98 34.28
CA SER A 108 -7.89 -16.22 35.52
C SER A 108 -8.25 -14.74 35.40
N HIS A 109 -8.58 -14.20 34.23
CA HIS A 109 -9.14 -12.83 34.14
C HIS A 109 -10.41 -12.79 33.29
N HIS A 110 -11.50 -12.42 33.96
CA HIS A 110 -12.86 -12.26 33.45
C HIS A 110 -13.04 -10.97 32.61
N ASP A 111 -11.94 -10.43 32.08
CA ASP A 111 -11.96 -9.21 31.28
C ASP A 111 -11.87 -9.58 29.80
N SER A 112 -12.98 -9.32 29.11
CA SER A 112 -13.17 -9.24 27.67
C SER A 112 -11.88 -9.13 26.85
N ALA A 113 -11.70 -10.03 25.88
CA ALA A 113 -10.63 -10.00 24.89
C ALA A 113 -10.38 -8.56 24.41
N LEU A 114 -9.14 -8.07 24.58
CA LEU A 114 -8.77 -6.68 24.28
C LEU A 114 -8.97 -6.33 22.79
N TYR A 115 -8.99 -7.36 21.93
CA TYR A 115 -9.28 -7.26 20.50
C TYR A 115 -10.43 -8.19 20.10
N PRO A 116 -11.33 -7.76 19.21
CA PRO A 116 -12.39 -8.60 18.68
C PRO A 116 -11.82 -9.79 17.90
N GLU A 117 -12.51 -10.94 17.93
CA GLU A 117 -12.04 -12.19 17.30
C GLU A 117 -11.69 -12.04 15.81
N ASP A 118 -12.39 -11.15 15.12
CA ASP A 118 -12.19 -10.88 13.69
C ASP A 118 -10.87 -10.16 13.36
N TRP A 119 -10.22 -9.54 14.35
CA TRP A 119 -8.95 -8.82 14.17
C TRP A 119 -7.84 -9.74 13.60
N GLN A 120 -7.83 -11.01 14.02
CA GLN A 120 -6.87 -12.01 13.54
C GLN A 120 -7.06 -12.34 12.06
N ASN A 121 -8.26 -12.13 11.51
CA ASN A 121 -8.62 -12.45 10.14
C ASN A 121 -8.74 -11.20 9.25
N GLU A 122 -8.75 -10.00 9.83
CA GLU A 122 -8.99 -8.74 9.12
C GLU A 122 -7.94 -8.45 8.02
N TRP A 123 -6.72 -8.98 8.17
CA TRP A 123 -5.67 -8.87 7.16
C TRP A 123 -6.02 -9.60 5.84
N THR A 124 -6.82 -10.67 5.90
CA THR A 124 -7.24 -11.46 4.72
C THR A 124 -8.25 -10.74 3.84
N ARG A 125 -8.96 -9.75 4.39
CA ARG A 125 -10.02 -8.99 3.70
C ARG A 125 -9.56 -7.62 3.22
N ASP A 126 -8.26 -7.34 3.25
CA ASP A 126 -7.71 -6.03 2.91
C ASP A 126 -7.89 -5.71 1.41
N ARG A 127 -8.86 -4.86 1.10
CA ARG A 127 -9.16 -4.38 -0.26
C ARG A 127 -8.34 -3.16 -0.67
N SER A 128 -7.49 -2.62 0.22
CA SER A 128 -6.77 -1.36 -0.02
C SER A 128 -5.84 -1.43 -1.23
N LEU A 129 -5.13 -2.55 -1.41
CA LEU A 129 -4.25 -2.76 -2.56
C LEU A 129 -5.04 -2.67 -3.88
N LEU A 130 -6.19 -3.34 -3.95
CA LEU A 130 -7.04 -3.32 -5.15
C LEU A 130 -7.53 -1.89 -5.44
N GLN A 131 -7.93 -1.14 -4.40
CA GLN A 131 -8.31 0.27 -4.55
C GLN A 131 -7.17 1.11 -5.11
N TYR A 132 -5.96 1.04 -4.54
CA TYR A 132 -4.82 1.82 -5.01
C TYR A 132 -4.42 1.48 -6.45
N LEU A 133 -4.39 0.20 -6.80
CA LEU A 133 -4.08 -0.25 -8.17
C LEU A 133 -5.18 0.16 -9.16
N SER A 134 -6.45 0.13 -8.76
CA SER A 134 -7.56 0.54 -9.61
C SER A 134 -7.49 2.03 -9.95
N ILE A 135 -7.15 2.89 -8.98
CA ILE A 135 -6.99 4.34 -9.19
C ILE A 135 -5.85 4.61 -10.18
N LEU A 136 -4.69 3.98 -9.97
CA LEU A 136 -3.53 4.15 -10.86
C LEU A 136 -3.82 3.62 -12.26
N THR A 137 -4.48 2.48 -12.38
CA THR A 137 -4.88 1.91 -13.69
C THR A 137 -5.82 2.85 -14.43
N LEU A 138 -6.85 3.37 -13.75
CA LEU A 138 -7.81 4.30 -14.33
C LEU A 138 -7.13 5.59 -14.82
N LEU A 139 -6.30 6.21 -13.96
CA LEU A 139 -5.56 7.42 -14.32
C LEU A 139 -4.60 7.19 -15.49
N THR A 140 -3.89 6.07 -15.48
CA THR A 140 -3.00 5.69 -16.58
C THR A 140 -3.77 5.56 -17.89
N GLY A 141 -4.94 4.90 -17.85
CA GLY A 141 -5.83 4.79 -19.01
C GLY A 141 -6.26 6.17 -19.55
N LEU A 142 -6.66 7.09 -18.67
CA LEU A 142 -7.01 8.45 -19.05
C LEU A 142 -5.85 9.20 -19.72
N VAL A 143 -4.64 9.09 -19.15
CA VAL A 143 -3.43 9.70 -19.73
C VAL A 143 -3.14 9.12 -21.11
N LEU A 144 -3.20 7.79 -21.28
CA LEU A 144 -2.95 7.15 -22.57
C LEU A 144 -3.96 7.59 -23.64
N VAL A 145 -5.24 7.67 -23.28
CA VAL A 145 -6.28 8.20 -24.18
C VAL A 145 -5.95 9.64 -24.58
N ALA A 146 -5.53 10.49 -23.63
CA ALA A 146 -5.16 11.87 -23.92
C ALA A 146 -3.94 11.98 -24.84
N ILE A 147 -2.92 11.15 -24.66
CA ILE A 147 -1.71 11.12 -25.51
C ILE A 147 -2.05 10.66 -26.94
N LEU A 148 -2.85 9.61 -27.06
CA LEU A 148 -3.14 8.95 -28.32
C LEU A 148 -4.25 9.62 -29.13
N ARG A 149 -5.00 10.55 -28.52
CA ARG A 149 -6.02 11.31 -29.23
C ARG A 149 -5.37 12.13 -30.37
N PRO A 150 -5.84 12.00 -31.61
CA PRO A 150 -5.32 12.80 -32.71
C PRO A 150 -5.54 14.30 -32.42
N ALA A 151 -4.54 15.13 -32.74
CA ALA A 151 -4.74 16.58 -32.72
C ALA A 151 -5.77 16.91 -33.81
N GLN A 152 -6.84 17.62 -33.43
CA GLN A 152 -7.80 18.19 -34.38
C GLN A 152 -7.20 19.43 -35.04
#